data_AF-A0A964CY64-F1
#
_entry.id   AF-A0A964CY64-F1
#
_cell.length_a   1.000
_cell.length_b   1.000
_cell.length_c   1.000
_cell.angle_alpha   90.00
_cell.angle_beta   90.00
_cell.angle_gamma   90.00
#
_symmetry.space_group_name_H-M   'P 1'
#
loop_
_entity.id
_entity.type
_entity.pdbx_description
1 polymer ?
#
loop_
_entity_poly.entity_id
_entity_poly.type
_entity_poly.pdbx_seq_one_letter_code
_entity_poly.pdbx_strand_id
1 'polypeptide(L)'
;MNAETFDTATEIDYLIGNVDVSTATKEWIVKTYSLINWVEVFYREAKGWLGLNEYQVRDEISLKRHFIMVFCAYTFILWHTLTGGLRRQWANKPLNTFNDALEAFRTAISFRFVKWLNQNWDVFSAYKASLGLVWA
;
A
#
# COMPACT_ATOMS: atom_id res chain seq x y z
N MET A 1 28.00 -1.43 -8.37
CA MET A 1 29.28 -1.58 -9.10
C MET A 1 30.15 -2.59 -8.38
N ASN A 2 30.68 -3.56 -9.12
CA ASN A 2 31.52 -4.64 -8.58
C ASN A 2 33.00 -4.23 -8.44
N ALA A 3 33.39 -3.03 -8.88
CA ALA A 3 34.73 -2.47 -8.76
C ALA A 3 34.71 -0.92 -8.76
N GLU A 4 35.82 -0.29 -8.36
CA GLU A 4 35.94 1.18 -8.26
C GLU A 4 36.30 1.88 -9.58
N THR A 5 36.90 1.17 -10.54
CA THR A 5 37.34 1.73 -11.82
C THR A 5 36.75 0.95 -13.00
N PHE A 6 36.53 1.65 -14.11
CA PHE A 6 35.96 1.08 -15.33
C PHE A 6 36.77 -0.10 -15.88
N ASP A 7 38.10 0.02 -15.89
CA ASP A 7 38.99 -1.00 -16.45
C ASP A 7 39.01 -2.32 -15.66
N THR A 8 38.53 -2.30 -14.41
CA THR A 8 38.48 -3.47 -13.53
C THR A 8 37.06 -4.02 -13.33
N ALA A 9 36.05 -3.35 -13.88
CA ALA A 9 34.67 -3.73 -13.74
C ALA A 9 34.27 -4.77 -14.82
N THR A 10 33.77 -5.92 -14.37
CA THR A 10 33.18 -6.95 -15.25
C THR A 10 31.78 -6.59 -15.74
N GLU A 11 31.07 -5.74 -15.00
CA GLU A 11 29.75 -5.21 -15.36
C GLU A 11 29.71 -3.71 -15.12
N ILE A 12 29.18 -2.98 -16.10
CA ILE A 12 29.03 -1.53 -16.08
C ILE A 12 27.54 -1.22 -16.17
N ASP A 13 26.99 -0.63 -15.11
CA ASP A 13 25.62 -0.13 -15.09
C ASP A 13 25.57 1.29 -15.63
N TYR A 14 24.67 1.56 -16.57
CA TYR A 14 24.46 2.90 -17.12
C TYR A 14 23.18 3.50 -16.55
N LEU A 15 23.29 4.70 -15.96
CA LEU A 15 22.15 5.48 -15.49
C LEU A 15 21.98 6.69 -16.42
N ILE A 16 20.84 6.76 -17.11
CA ILE A 16 20.53 7.83 -18.06
C ILE A 16 19.43 8.71 -17.45
N GLY A 17 19.68 10.02 -17.44
CA GLY A 17 18.75 11.01 -16.90
C GLY A 17 18.88 12.35 -17.62
N ASN A 18 17.96 13.26 -17.33
CA ASN A 18 17.93 14.62 -17.88
C ASN A 18 18.56 15.67 -16.95
N VAL A 19 19.27 15.22 -15.91
CA VAL A 19 19.85 16.07 -14.87
C VAL A 19 21.25 16.52 -15.29
N ASP A 20 21.58 17.77 -15.00
CA ASP A 20 22.90 18.32 -15.28
C ASP A 20 24.01 17.58 -14.50
N VAL A 21 25.18 17.43 -15.12
CA VAL A 21 26.32 16.71 -14.56
C VAL A 21 26.79 17.31 -13.23
N SER A 22 26.66 18.63 -13.04
CA SER A 22 27.00 19.30 -11.78
C SER A 22 26.09 18.90 -10.61
N THR A 23 24.87 18.47 -10.90
CA THR A 23 23.88 18.03 -9.90
C THR A 23 23.93 16.52 -9.66
N ALA A 24 24.36 15.74 -10.66
CA ALA A 24 24.49 14.29 -10.60
C ALA A 24 25.72 13.82 -9.79
N THR A 25 25.86 14.31 -8.55
CA THR A 25 26.92 13.83 -7.64
C THR A 25 26.69 12.37 -7.25
N LYS A 26 27.74 11.69 -6.76
CA LYS A 26 27.65 10.29 -6.31
C LYS A 26 26.54 10.10 -5.27
N GLU A 27 26.44 11.03 -4.32
CA GLU A 27 25.43 11.01 -3.26
C GLU A 27 24.02 11.21 -3.83
N TRP A 28 23.87 12.12 -4.79
CA TRP A 28 22.59 12.36 -5.46
C TRP A 28 22.12 11.12 -6.21
N ILE A 29 23.02 10.46 -6.96
CA ILE A 29 22.72 9.23 -7.69
C ILE A 29 22.23 8.15 -6.72
N VAL A 30 22.97 7.90 -5.63
CA VAL A 30 22.58 6.87 -4.64
C VAL A 30 21.23 7.21 -4.00
N LYS A 31 21.00 8.46 -3.58
CA LYS A 31 19.73 8.85 -2.96
C LYS A 31 18.56 8.74 -3.93
N THR A 32 18.70 9.20 -5.16
CA THR A 32 17.62 9.19 -6.14
C THR A 32 17.29 7.77 -6.59
N TYR A 33 18.30 6.97 -6.95
CA TYR A 33 18.07 5.62 -7.46
C TYR A 33 17.71 4.62 -6.36
N SER A 34 18.12 4.84 -5.10
CA SER A 34 17.64 4.02 -3.98
C SER A 34 16.14 4.15 -3.74
N LEU A 35 15.52 5.26 -4.15
CA LEU A 35 14.07 5.40 -4.07
C LEU A 35 13.37 4.41 -5.00
N ILE A 36 13.91 4.06 -6.16
CA ILE A 36 13.21 3.21 -7.16
C ILE A 36 12.72 1.88 -6.56
N ASN A 37 13.47 1.32 -5.61
CA ASN A 37 13.08 0.12 -4.89
C ASN A 37 11.71 0.22 -4.18
N TRP A 38 11.22 1.44 -3.90
CA TRP A 38 9.88 1.66 -3.34
C TRP A 38 8.79 1.02 -4.21
N VAL A 39 8.95 1.03 -5.54
CA VAL A 39 7.97 0.45 -6.48
C VAL A 39 7.91 -1.07 -6.32
N GLU A 40 9.06 -1.72 -6.15
CA GLU A 40 9.13 -3.17 -5.91
C GLU A 40 8.52 -3.54 -4.56
N VAL A 41 8.83 -2.76 -3.52
CA VAL A 41 8.23 -2.92 -2.18
C VAL A 41 6.71 -2.78 -2.26
N PHE A 42 6.20 -1.75 -2.95
CA PHE A 42 4.78 -1.57 -3.19
C PHE A 42 4.17 -2.79 -3.89
N TYR A 43 4.76 -3.26 -4.99
CA TYR A 43 4.19 -4.40 -5.71
C TYR A 43 4.16 -5.68 -4.89
N ARG A 44 5.22 -5.95 -4.11
CA ARG A 44 5.26 -7.10 -3.20
C ARG A 44 4.14 -7.03 -2.17
N GLU A 45 3.92 -5.87 -1.57
CA GLU A 45 2.93 -5.68 -0.51
C GLU A 45 1.49 -5.62 -1.06
N ALA A 46 1.28 -4.91 -2.16
CA ALA A 46 -0.04 -4.76 -2.78
C ALA A 46 -0.52 -6.08 -3.41
N LYS A 47 0.35 -6.80 -4.13
CA LYS A 47 -0.01 -8.13 -4.67
C LYS A 47 -0.10 -9.17 -3.56
N GLY A 48 0.83 -9.17 -2.62
CA GLY A 48 0.90 -10.20 -1.58
C GLY A 48 -0.20 -10.09 -0.51
N TRP A 49 -0.55 -8.87 -0.09
CA TRP A 49 -1.41 -8.68 1.09
C TRP A 49 -2.74 -7.95 0.80
N LEU A 50 -2.79 -7.13 -0.25
CA LEU A 50 -3.97 -6.34 -0.62
C LEU A 50 -4.72 -6.89 -1.84
N GLY A 51 -4.26 -8.00 -2.42
CA GLY A 51 -4.94 -8.68 -3.51
C GLY A 51 -4.96 -7.89 -4.81
N LEU A 52 -3.90 -7.13 -5.14
CA LEU A 52 -3.83 -6.36 -6.39
C LEU A 52 -4.10 -7.22 -7.64
N ASN A 53 -3.71 -8.49 -7.61
CA ASN A 53 -3.91 -9.49 -8.67
C ASN A 53 -5.09 -10.46 -8.41
N GLU A 54 -5.88 -10.25 -7.36
CA GLU A 54 -6.97 -11.15 -6.95
C GLU A 54 -8.35 -10.71 -7.44
N TYR A 55 -8.41 -9.70 -8.31
CA TYR A 55 -9.67 -9.27 -8.92
C TYR A 55 -10.30 -10.41 -9.72
N GLN A 56 -11.57 -10.70 -9.46
CA GLN A 56 -12.30 -11.78 -10.13
C GLN A 56 -13.04 -11.31 -11.39
N VAL A 57 -13.20 -9.99 -11.55
CA VAL A 57 -14.00 -9.38 -12.62
C VAL A 57 -13.11 -8.93 -13.77
N ARG A 58 -13.52 -9.20 -15.00
CA ARG A 58 -12.78 -8.81 -16.23
C ARG A 58 -13.24 -7.50 -16.87
N ASP A 59 -14.33 -6.93 -16.37
CA ASP A 59 -14.81 -5.61 -16.78
C ASP A 59 -13.80 -4.51 -16.41
N GLU A 60 -13.52 -3.62 -17.35
CA GLU A 60 -12.50 -2.57 -17.21
C GLU A 60 -12.82 -1.60 -16.08
N ILE A 61 -14.09 -1.21 -15.94
CA ILE A 61 -14.51 -0.26 -14.89
C ILE A 61 -14.33 -0.90 -13.52
N SER A 62 -14.74 -2.15 -13.38
CA SER A 62 -14.60 -2.93 -12.16
C SER A 62 -13.13 -3.12 -11.79
N LEU A 63 -12.26 -3.40 -12.77
CA LEU A 63 -10.82 -3.52 -12.59
C LEU A 63 -10.21 -2.20 -12.08
N LYS A 64 -10.56 -1.07 -12.70
CA LYS A 64 -10.11 0.26 -12.26
C LYS A 64 -10.55 0.56 -10.83
N ARG A 65 -11.80 0.24 -10.48
CA ARG A 65 -12.31 0.41 -9.10
C ARG A 65 -11.53 -0.43 -8.10
N HIS A 66 -11.25 -1.69 -8.43
CA HIS A 66 -10.41 -2.56 -7.59
C HIS A 66 -9.03 -1.94 -7.36
N PHE A 67 -8.36 -1.51 -8.43
CA PHE A 67 -7.05 -0.88 -8.31
C PHE A 67 -7.10 0.37 -7.43
N ILE A 68 -8.04 1.29 -7.66
CA ILE A 68 -8.20 2.50 -6.84
C ILE A 68 -8.36 2.13 -5.36
N MET A 69 -9.16 1.11 -5.04
CA MET A 69 -9.34 0.66 -3.65
C MET A 69 -8.06 0.08 -3.04
N VAL A 70 -7.29 -0.71 -3.80
CA VAL A 70 -6.00 -1.24 -3.35
C VAL A 70 -4.99 -0.12 -3.11
N PHE A 71 -4.86 0.84 -4.04
CA PHE A 71 -3.99 2.00 -3.88
C PHE A 71 -4.41 2.84 -2.68
N CYS A 72 -5.71 3.11 -2.52
CA CYS A 72 -6.25 3.83 -1.37
C CYS A 72 -5.88 3.13 -0.06
N ALA A 73 -6.19 1.83 0.07
CA ALA A 73 -5.85 1.06 1.26
C ALA A 73 -4.35 1.10 1.57
N TYR A 74 -3.50 0.92 0.55
CA TYR A 74 -2.05 0.96 0.70
C TYR A 74 -1.56 2.31 1.23
N THR A 75 -1.98 3.41 0.61
CA THR A 75 -1.60 4.77 1.02
C THR A 75 -2.10 5.09 2.44
N PHE A 76 -3.32 4.68 2.79
CA PHE A 76 -3.85 4.87 4.15
C PHE A 76 -3.03 4.11 5.21
N ILE A 77 -2.68 2.85 4.94
CA ILE A 77 -1.86 2.04 5.86
C ILE A 77 -0.47 2.64 6.04
N LEU A 78 0.18 3.08 4.95
CA LEU A 78 1.48 3.75 5.02
C LEU A 78 1.40 5.06 5.80
N TRP A 79 0.41 5.89 5.49
CA TRP A 79 0.21 7.16 6.18
C TRP A 79 0.04 6.97 7.69
N HIS A 80 -0.77 6.01 8.09
CA HIS A 80 -0.96 5.67 9.50
C HIS A 80 0.29 5.10 10.18
N THR A 81 1.12 4.36 9.43
CA THR A 81 2.41 3.87 9.93
C THR A 81 3.38 5.02 10.18
N LEU A 82 3.46 5.97 9.24
CA LEU A 82 4.37 7.13 9.32
C LEU A 82 3.95 8.15 10.39
N THR A 83 2.66 8.40 10.51
CA THR A 83 2.09 9.33 11.51
C THR A 83 1.92 8.71 12.89
N GLY A 84 2.06 7.38 12.99
CA GLY A 84 1.81 6.64 14.23
C GLY A 84 0.34 6.53 14.61
N GLY A 85 -0.61 6.85 13.73
CA GLY A 85 -2.05 6.85 14.04
C GLY A 85 -2.65 5.49 14.41
N LEU A 86 -1.98 4.38 14.08
CA LEU A 86 -2.36 3.03 14.55
C LEU A 86 -1.77 2.70 15.93
N ARG A 87 -0.62 3.29 16.28
CA ARG A 87 0.04 3.08 17.57
C ARG A 87 -0.77 3.78 18.65
N ARG A 88 -0.87 3.16 19.83
CA ARG A 88 -1.66 3.58 21.01
C ARG A 88 -3.17 3.32 20.98
N GLN A 89 -3.82 3.32 19.81
CA GLN A 89 -5.27 3.03 19.74
C GLN A 89 -5.59 1.60 19.31
N TRP A 90 -4.83 1.04 18.37
CA TRP A 90 -5.16 -0.23 17.71
C TRP A 90 -4.05 -1.27 17.79
N ALA A 91 -2.89 -0.91 18.34
CA ALA A 91 -1.80 -1.83 18.61
C ALA A 91 -0.97 -1.38 19.82
N ASN A 92 -0.70 -2.33 20.71
CA ASN A 92 0.28 -2.21 21.80
C ASN A 92 1.66 -2.78 21.40
N LYS A 93 1.70 -3.63 20.37
CA LYS A 93 2.94 -4.19 19.81
C LYS A 93 3.59 -3.19 18.84
N PRO A 94 4.92 -3.23 18.66
CA PRO A 94 5.57 -2.44 17.61
C PRO A 94 5.06 -2.88 16.23
N LEU A 95 4.75 -1.90 15.39
CA LEU A 95 4.37 -2.12 14.00
C LEU A 95 5.60 -1.83 13.13
N ASN A 96 6.40 -2.86 12.86
CA ASN A 96 7.69 -2.74 12.17
C ASN A 96 7.60 -3.13 10.70
N THR A 97 6.65 -4.00 10.35
CA THR A 97 6.41 -4.45 8.98
C THR A 97 5.08 -3.92 8.45
N PHE A 98 4.93 -3.91 7.13
CA PHE A 98 3.66 -3.59 6.48
C PHE A 98 2.53 -4.53 6.95
N ASN A 99 2.82 -5.82 7.14
CA ASN A 99 1.83 -6.79 7.59
C ASN A 99 1.33 -6.50 9.01
N ASP A 100 2.23 -6.08 9.93
CA ASP A 100 1.81 -5.66 11.27
C ASP A 100 0.85 -4.46 11.20
N ALA A 101 1.18 -3.48 10.37
CA ALA A 101 0.34 -2.30 10.17
C ALA A 101 -1.00 -2.66 9.53
N LEU A 102 -1.01 -3.57 8.55
CA LEU A 102 -2.23 -4.09 7.93
C LEU A 102 -3.13 -4.81 8.93
N GLU A 103 -2.56 -5.63 9.83
CA GLU A 103 -3.30 -6.32 10.87
C GLU A 103 -3.97 -5.34 11.85
N ALA A 104 -3.22 -4.32 12.30
CA ALA A 104 -3.76 -3.26 13.14
C ALA A 104 -4.85 -2.46 12.41
N PHE A 105 -4.64 -2.16 11.13
CA PHE A 105 -5.61 -1.45 10.30
C PHE A 105 -6.90 -2.26 10.11
N ARG A 106 -6.81 -3.55 9.75
CA ARG A 106 -7.96 -4.45 9.64
C ARG A 106 -8.75 -4.52 10.94
N THR A 107 -8.05 -4.61 12.06
CA THR A 107 -8.67 -4.57 13.39
C THR A 107 -9.44 -3.27 13.60
N ALA A 108 -8.81 -2.12 13.33
CA ALA A 108 -9.45 -0.81 13.47
C ALA A 108 -10.71 -0.67 12.60
N ILE A 109 -10.66 -1.10 11.34
CA ILE A 109 -11.79 -1.05 10.42
C ILE A 109 -12.90 -1.99 10.89
N SER A 110 -12.60 -3.20 11.33
CA SER A 110 -13.60 -4.14 11.84
C SER A 110 -14.36 -3.58 13.05
N PHE A 111 -13.66 -3.03 14.04
CA PHE A 111 -14.32 -2.43 15.20
C PHE A 111 -15.15 -1.19 14.84
N ARG A 112 -14.65 -0.35 13.93
CA ARG A 112 -15.40 0.81 13.42
C ARG A 112 -16.64 0.38 12.65
N PHE A 113 -16.54 -0.66 11.83
CA PHE A 113 -17.66 -1.21 11.08
C PHE A 113 -18.73 -1.79 12.02
N VAL A 114 -18.34 -2.60 13.00
CA VAL A 114 -19.29 -3.14 14.00
C VAL A 114 -19.99 -2.02 14.76
N LYS A 115 -19.23 -1.01 15.21
CA LYS A 115 -19.81 0.16 15.88
C LYS A 115 -20.79 0.89 14.98
N TRP A 116 -20.42 1.15 13.72
CA TRP A 116 -21.29 1.82 12.75
C TRP A 116 -22.56 1.00 12.50
N LEU A 117 -22.44 -0.32 12.34
CA LEU A 117 -23.57 -1.22 12.10
C LEU A 117 -24.56 -1.19 13.26
N ASN A 118 -24.07 -1.23 14.50
CA ASN A 118 -24.92 -1.12 15.69
C ASN A 118 -25.65 0.22 15.78
N GLN A 119 -25.04 1.29 15.27
CA GLN A 119 -25.62 2.65 15.29
C GLN A 119 -26.57 2.93 14.12
N ASN A 120 -26.44 2.20 13.02
CA ASN A 120 -27.16 2.43 11.76
C ASN A 120 -27.85 1.14 11.30
N TRP A 121 -28.36 0.37 12.26
CA TRP A 121 -28.99 -0.92 12.00
C TRP A 121 -30.18 -0.78 11.05
N ASP A 122 -30.99 0.24 11.26
CA ASP A 122 -32.13 0.62 10.42
C ASP A 122 -31.72 0.86 8.96
N VAL A 123 -30.64 1.62 8.72
CA VAL A 123 -30.11 1.90 7.37
C VAL A 123 -29.62 0.62 6.71
N PHE A 124 -28.88 -0.20 7.45
CA PHE A 124 -28.37 -1.47 6.95
C PHE A 124 -29.51 -2.43 6.59
N SER A 125 -30.51 -2.55 7.46
CA SER A 125 -31.75 -3.28 7.23
C SER A 125 -32.48 -2.78 5.99
N ALA A 126 -32.74 -1.47 5.87
CA ALA A 126 -33.42 -0.89 4.73
C ALA A 126 -32.69 -1.20 3.40
N TYR A 127 -31.35 -1.12 3.39
CA TYR A 127 -30.54 -1.51 2.23
C TYR A 127 -30.66 -3.00 1.89
N LYS A 128 -30.64 -3.89 2.89
CA LYS A 128 -30.83 -5.34 2.63
C LYS A 128 -32.22 -5.64 2.07
N ALA A 129 -33.26 -4.97 2.58
CA ALA A 129 -34.62 -5.12 2.08
C ALA A 129 -34.76 -4.61 0.63
N SER A 130 -34.07 -3.54 0.25
CA SER A 130 -34.11 -3.03 -1.13
C SER A 130 -33.47 -3.99 -2.15
N LEU A 131 -32.61 -4.90 -1.69
CA LEU A 131 -32.06 -6.01 -2.47
C LEU A 131 -32.99 -7.24 -2.51
N GLY A 132 -34.19 -7.16 -1.91
CA GLY A 132 -35.14 -8.27 -1.81
C GLY A 132 -34.75 -9.34 -0.78
N LEU A 133 -33.80 -9.04 0.10
CA LEU A 133 -33.35 -9.97 1.14
C LEU A 133 -34.18 -9.77 2.40
N VAL A 134 -34.66 -10.87 2.98
CA VAL A 134 -35.40 -10.89 4.26
C VAL A 134 -34.50 -11.54 5.31
N TRP A 135 -34.50 -11.00 6.53
CA TRP A 135 -33.80 -11.55 7.68
C TRP A 135 -34.80 -11.80 8.82
N ALA A 136 -34.59 -12.89 9.57
CA ALA A 136 -35.41 -13.33 10.70
C ALA A 136 -34.79 -12.90 12.04
#